data_AF-A0A7J9WZS4-F1
#
_entry.id   AF-A0A7J9WZS4-F1
#
_cell.length_a   1.000
_cell.length_b   1.000
_cell.length_c   1.000
_cell.angle_alpha   90.00
_cell.angle_beta   90.00
_cell.angle_gamma   90.00
#
_symmetry.space_group_name_H-M   'P 1'
#
loop_
_entity.id
_entity.type
_entity.pdbx_description
1 polymer ?
#
loop_
_entity_poly.entity_id
_entity_poly.type
_entity_poly.pdbx_seq_one_letter_code
_entity_poly.pdbx_strand_id
1 'polypeptide(L)'
;MKHAPSTRLFLFAGLLLAFALALFVSPFADPNPDGLNRVALDEGFAQTETDHRLSDGPVADYAVSGVDNEWISKGLSGVIGMLATFALGLALFALVRKRREADPAQARGEVA
;
A
#
# COMPACT_ATOMS: atom_id res chain seq x y z
N MET A 1 20.89 -27.18 12.88
CA MET A 1 20.89 -26.86 11.44
C MET A 1 19.85 -25.77 11.24
N LYS A 2 20.25 -24.57 10.84
CA LYS A 2 19.35 -23.41 10.74
C LYS A 2 18.64 -23.52 9.40
N HIS A 3 17.37 -23.92 9.37
CA HIS A 3 16.59 -23.88 8.14
C HIS A 3 16.44 -22.41 7.74
N ALA A 4 17.18 -21.97 6.72
CA ALA A 4 16.91 -20.67 6.12
C ALA A 4 15.47 -20.71 5.60
N PRO A 5 14.58 -19.80 6.04
CA PRO A 5 13.20 -19.82 5.61
C PRO A 5 13.15 -19.66 4.09
N SER A 6 12.31 -20.45 3.44
CA SER A 6 12.02 -20.30 2.01
C SER A 6 11.57 -18.87 1.74
N THR A 7 12.12 -18.22 0.69
CA THR A 7 11.70 -16.87 0.28
C THR A 7 10.18 -16.79 0.08
N ARG A 8 9.56 -17.89 -0.39
CA ARG A 8 8.11 -17.98 -0.56
C ARG A 8 7.38 -17.90 0.79
N LEU A 9 7.90 -18.56 1.82
CA LEU A 9 7.35 -18.52 3.17
C LEU A 9 7.50 -17.12 3.77
N PHE A 10 8.64 -16.46 3.57
CA PHE A 10 8.86 -15.08 4.01
C PHE A 10 7.85 -14.11 3.37
N LEU A 11 7.67 -14.20 2.05
CA LEU A 11 6.70 -13.37 1.32
C LEU A 11 5.27 -13.62 1.79
N PHE A 12 4.88 -14.89 1.95
CA PHE A 12 3.53 -15.23 2.42
C PHE A 12 3.28 -14.74 3.84
N ALA A 13 4.24 -14.95 4.76
CA ALA A 13 4.11 -14.52 6.14
C ALA A 13 4.07 -12.98 6.25
N GLY A 14 4.92 -12.28 5.50
CA GLY A 14 4.91 -10.81 5.44
C GLY A 14 3.61 -10.26 4.86
N LEU A 15 3.08 -10.88 3.81
CA LEU A 15 1.80 -10.49 3.22
C LEU A 15 0.63 -10.74 4.18
N LEU A 16 0.61 -11.88 4.87
CA LEU A 16 -0.41 -12.17 5.88
C LEU A 16 -0.36 -11.16 7.04
N LEU A 17 0.84 -10.82 7.51
CA LEU A 17 1.04 -9.84 8.56
C LEU A 17 0.55 -8.45 8.13
N ALA A 18 0.96 -8.00 6.93
CA ALA A 18 0.50 -6.72 6.39
C ALA A 18 -1.03 -6.67 6.21
N PHE A 19 -1.64 -7.76 5.77
CA PHE A 19 -3.09 -7.86 5.65
C PHE A 19 -3.78 -7.77 7.01
N ALA A 20 -3.26 -8.47 8.02
CA ALA A 20 -3.77 -8.41 9.38
C ALA A 20 -3.65 -7.00 9.98
N LEU A 21 -2.53 -6.31 9.76
CA LEU A 21 -2.35 -4.93 10.23
C LEU A 21 -3.31 -3.97 9.53
N ALA A 22 -3.48 -4.08 8.21
CA ALA A 22 -4.38 -3.25 7.44
C ALA A 22 -5.84 -3.40 7.90
N LEU A 23 -6.30 -4.64 8.14
CA LEU A 23 -7.69 -4.90 8.49
C LEU A 23 -7.99 -4.64 9.97
N PHE A 24 -7.11 -5.06 10.87
CA PHE A 24 -7.40 -5.08 12.31
C PHE A 24 -6.77 -3.95 13.10
N VAL A 25 -5.66 -3.37 12.63
CA VAL A 25 -4.93 -2.33 13.38
C VAL A 25 -5.21 -0.93 12.83
N SER A 26 -5.36 -0.79 11.50
CA SER A 26 -5.64 0.50 10.86
C SER A 26 -6.90 1.22 11.39
N PRO A 27 -8.01 0.54 11.74
CA PRO A 27 -9.20 1.22 12.28
C PRO A 27 -8.98 1.84 13.67
N PHE A 28 -7.88 1.52 14.35
CA PHE A 28 -7.47 2.10 15.64
C PHE A 28 -6.48 3.27 15.49
N ALA A 29 -6.26 3.77 14.27
CA ALA A 29 -5.45 4.96 14.05
C ALA A 29 -6.02 6.17 14.82
N ASP A 30 -5.13 7.03 15.33
CA ASP A 30 -5.49 8.20 16.13
C ASP A 30 -6.43 9.14 15.33
N PRO A 31 -7.61 9.51 15.87
CA PRO A 31 -8.54 10.42 15.23
C PRO A 31 -8.11 11.90 15.30
N ASN A 32 -7.03 12.24 16.00
CA ASN A 32 -6.55 13.60 16.13
C ASN A 32 -6.11 14.19 14.77
N PRO A 33 -6.27 15.51 14.56
CA PRO A 33 -5.80 16.17 13.36
C PRO A 33 -4.29 15.99 13.24
N ASP A 34 -3.83 15.73 12.02
CA ASP A 34 -2.41 15.67 11.73
C ASP A 34 -1.75 17.05 11.90
N GLY A 35 -0.41 17.11 11.79
CA GLY A 35 0.31 18.35 12.04
C GLY A 35 -0.09 19.50 11.11
N LEU A 36 -0.50 19.19 9.87
CA LEU A 36 -0.92 20.21 8.91
C LEU A 36 -2.32 20.74 9.25
N ASN A 37 -3.28 19.85 9.51
CA ASN A 37 -4.64 20.23 9.87
C ASN A 37 -4.68 20.91 11.24
N ARG A 38 -3.84 20.49 12.19
CA ARG A 38 -3.71 21.17 13.48
C ARG A 38 -3.26 22.62 13.32
N VAL A 39 -2.21 22.86 12.53
CA VAL A 39 -1.74 24.24 12.25
C VAL A 39 -2.81 25.04 11.51
N ALA A 40 -3.50 24.43 10.54
CA ALA A 40 -4.57 25.11 9.81
C ALA A 40 -5.75 25.51 10.71
N LEU A 41 -6.08 24.68 11.70
CA LEU A 41 -7.08 24.99 12.72
C LEU A 41 -6.60 26.09 13.68
N ASP A 42 -5.36 25.97 14.18
CA ASP A 42 -4.80 26.90 15.16
C ASP A 42 -4.61 28.32 14.58
N GLU A 43 -4.22 28.42 13.31
CA GLU A 43 -4.04 29.69 12.58
C GLU A 43 -5.32 30.15 11.85
N GLY A 44 -6.41 29.39 11.97
CA GLY A 44 -7.74 29.79 11.48
C GLY A 44 -7.89 29.86 9.96
N PHE A 45 -7.13 29.08 9.19
CA PHE A 45 -7.24 29.01 7.72
C PHE A 45 -7.75 27.68 7.19
N ALA A 46 -8.13 26.73 8.06
CA ALA A 46 -8.67 25.42 7.69
C ALA A 46 -9.82 25.50 6.68
N GLN A 47 -10.71 26.49 6.76
CA GLN A 47 -11.80 26.70 5.80
C GLN A 47 -11.36 27.07 4.37
N THR A 48 -10.07 27.30 4.14
CA THR A 48 -9.48 27.52 2.81
C THR A 48 -9.07 26.22 2.14
N GLU A 49 -9.25 25.08 2.83
CA GLU A 49 -9.03 23.76 2.25
C GLU A 49 -9.83 23.64 0.95
N THR A 50 -9.14 23.19 -0.10
CA THR A 50 -9.72 23.03 -1.43
C THR A 50 -9.77 21.56 -1.74
N ASP A 51 -10.91 21.09 -2.26
CA ASP A 51 -11.05 19.71 -2.70
C ASP A 51 -9.97 19.33 -3.71
N HIS A 52 -9.21 18.29 -3.40
CA HIS A 52 -8.31 17.68 -4.35
C HIS A 52 -9.10 16.93 -5.44
N ARG A 53 -8.54 16.78 -6.65
CA ARG A 53 -9.22 16.15 -7.81
C ARG A 53 -9.71 14.71 -7.60
N LEU A 54 -9.31 14.08 -6.50
CA LEU A 54 -9.64 12.71 -6.12
C LEU A 54 -10.56 12.67 -4.89
N SER A 55 -11.12 13.80 -4.43
CA SER A 55 -12.05 13.87 -3.29
C SER A 55 -13.30 13.05 -3.52
N ASP A 56 -13.79 13.03 -4.76
CA ASP A 56 -14.92 12.18 -5.15
C ASP A 56 -14.51 10.74 -5.46
N GLY A 57 -13.28 10.36 -5.13
CA GLY A 57 -12.72 9.04 -5.39
C GLY A 57 -13.34 7.95 -4.51
N PRO A 58 -13.41 6.70 -4.98
CA PRO A 58 -14.04 5.60 -4.25
C PRO A 58 -13.28 5.14 -2.99
N VAL A 59 -12.07 5.67 -2.76
CA VAL A 59 -11.21 5.40 -1.59
C VAL A 59 -10.77 6.69 -0.87
N ALA A 60 -11.43 7.82 -1.17
CA ALA A 60 -11.12 9.12 -0.57
C ALA A 60 -11.33 9.10 0.95
N ASP A 61 -10.58 9.93 1.67
CA ASP A 61 -10.64 10.04 3.14
C ASP A 61 -10.45 8.71 3.89
N TYR A 62 -9.71 7.78 3.28
CA TYR A 62 -9.52 6.42 3.77
C TYR A 62 -10.84 5.64 3.93
N ALA A 63 -11.89 6.01 3.20
CA ALA A 63 -13.20 5.37 3.21
C ALA A 63 -13.52 4.77 1.84
N VAL A 64 -14.21 3.62 1.85
CA VAL A 64 -14.76 3.00 0.63
C VAL A 64 -16.20 3.47 0.43
N SER A 65 -16.47 4.04 -0.74
CA SER A 65 -17.80 4.51 -1.09
C SER A 65 -18.83 3.35 -1.10
N GLY A 66 -19.97 3.56 -0.43
CA GLY A 66 -21.02 2.54 -0.29
C GLY A 66 -20.87 1.59 0.92
N VAL A 67 -19.90 1.82 1.79
CA VAL A 67 -19.76 1.10 3.07
C VAL A 67 -20.07 2.03 4.25
N ASP A 68 -21.25 1.88 4.84
CA ASP A 68 -21.75 2.75 5.93
C ASP A 68 -20.98 2.58 7.25
N ASN A 69 -20.37 1.41 7.47
CA ASN A 69 -19.60 1.15 8.67
C ASN A 69 -18.17 1.69 8.50
N GLU A 70 -17.88 2.83 9.12
CA GLU A 70 -16.56 3.50 9.07
C GLU A 70 -15.39 2.54 9.41
N TRP A 71 -15.59 1.61 10.33
CA TRP A 71 -14.56 0.66 10.75
C TRP A 71 -14.21 -0.33 9.64
N ILE A 72 -15.24 -0.86 8.98
CA ILE A 72 -15.09 -1.77 7.83
C ILE A 72 -14.57 -1.00 6.60
N SER A 73 -15.06 0.22 6.41
CA SER A 73 -14.70 1.10 5.31
C SER A 73 -13.20 1.45 5.33
N LYS A 74 -12.68 1.84 6.50
CA LYS A 74 -11.25 2.12 6.72
C LYS A 74 -10.36 0.89 6.51
N GLY A 75 -10.76 -0.24 7.09
CA GLY A 75 -10.03 -1.50 6.89
C GLY A 75 -9.98 -1.92 5.42
N LEU A 76 -11.10 -1.78 4.69
CA LEU A 76 -11.19 -2.15 3.27
C LEU A 76 -10.35 -1.23 2.39
N SER A 77 -10.35 0.08 2.65
CA SER A 77 -9.47 1.05 1.97
C SER A 77 -7.99 0.67 2.13
N GLY A 78 -7.58 0.30 3.35
CA GLY A 78 -6.24 -0.20 3.64
C GLY A 78 -5.88 -1.48 2.86
N VAL A 79 -6.79 -2.45 2.80
CA VAL A 79 -6.58 -3.70 2.03
C VAL A 79 -6.45 -3.41 0.53
N ILE A 80 -7.27 -2.52 -0.03
CA ILE A 80 -7.19 -2.13 -1.43
C ILE A 80 -5.82 -1.51 -1.74
N GLY A 81 -5.37 -0.56 -0.92
CA GLY A 81 -4.06 0.08 -1.08
C GLY A 81 -2.88 -0.91 -0.98
N MET A 82 -2.96 -1.85 -0.04
CA MET A 82 -1.99 -2.93 0.12
C MET A 82 -1.88 -3.81 -1.14
N LEU A 83 -3.02 -4.28 -1.65
CA LEU A 83 -3.06 -5.15 -2.83
C LEU A 83 -2.55 -4.42 -4.08
N ALA A 84 -2.94 -3.14 -4.25
CA ALA A 84 -2.47 -2.32 -5.35
C ALA A 84 -0.94 -2.16 -5.34
N THR A 85 -0.36 -1.87 -4.17
CA THR A 85 1.09 -1.73 -4.00
C THR A 85 1.83 -3.05 -4.29
N PHE A 86 1.30 -4.16 -3.78
CA PHE A 86 1.90 -5.47 -4.01
C PHE A 86 1.86 -5.88 -5.49
N ALA A 87 0.73 -5.64 -6.16
CA ALA A 87 0.59 -5.87 -7.59
C ALA A 87 1.57 -5.04 -8.42
N LEU A 88 1.73 -3.75 -8.09
CA LEU A 88 2.69 -2.87 -8.75
C LEU A 88 4.13 -3.36 -8.56
N GLY A 89 4.51 -3.74 -7.34
CA GLY A 89 5.83 -4.31 -7.04
C GLY A 89 6.11 -5.58 -7.83
N LEU A 90 5.15 -6.51 -7.92
CA LEU A 90 5.27 -7.72 -8.73
C LEU A 90 5.38 -7.43 -10.23
N ALA A 91 4.60 -6.47 -10.73
CA ALA A 91 4.65 -6.06 -12.13
C ALA A 91 6.03 -5.47 -12.50
N LEU A 92 6.56 -4.59 -11.66
CA LEU A 92 7.90 -4.01 -11.84
C LEU A 92 8.99 -5.09 -11.77
N PHE A 93 8.90 -6.00 -10.79
CA PHE A 93 9.83 -7.11 -10.66
C PHE A 93 9.81 -8.01 -11.90
N ALA A 94 8.62 -8.37 -12.40
CA ALA A 94 8.47 -9.18 -13.60
C ALA A 94 9.03 -8.47 -14.84
N LEU A 95 8.82 -7.16 -14.98
CA LEU A 95 9.35 -6.36 -16.07
C LEU A 95 10.90 -6.33 -16.06
N VAL A 96 11.51 -6.12 -14.88
CA VAL A 96 12.97 -6.11 -14.73
C VAL A 96 13.56 -7.50 -14.99
N ARG A 97 12.94 -8.57 -14.48
CA ARG A 97 13.37 -9.95 -14.73
C ARG A 97 13.38 -10.28 -16.23
N LYS A 98 12.29 -9.93 -16.93
CA LYS A 98 12.16 -10.18 -18.38
C LYS A 98 13.22 -9.44 -19.19
N ARG A 99 13.65 -8.25 -18.74
CA ARG A 99 14.75 -7.49 -19.38
C ARG A 99 16.12 -8.14 -19.19
N ARG A 100 16.37 -8.78 -18.04
CA ARG A 100 17.61 -9.56 -17.81
C ARG A 100 17.69 -10.81 -18.67
N GLU A 101 16.58 -11.53 -18.80
CA GLU A 101 16.51 -12.74 -19.65
C GLU A 101 16.65 -12.42 -21.15
N ALA A 102 16.27 -11.21 -21.55
CA ALA A 102 16.41 -10.74 -22.92
C ALA A 102 17.79 -10.13 -23.24
N ASP A 103 18.71 -10.05 -22.27
CA ASP A 103 20.05 -9.48 -22.48
C ASP A 103 21.00 -10.52 -23.11
N PRO A 104 21.37 -10.39 -24.40
CA PRO A 104 22.20 -11.36 -25.10
C PRO A 104 23.65 -11.42 -24.58
N ALA A 105 24.05 -10.53 -23.66
CA ALA A 105 25.32 -10.63 -22.95
C ALA A 105 25.39 -11.87 -22.02
N GLN A 106 24.27 -12.33 -21.46
CA GLN A 106 24.24 -13.54 -20.61
C GLN A 106 24.41 -14.83 -21.43
N ALA A 107 23.84 -14.88 -22.63
CA ALA A 107 23.99 -16.02 -23.55
C ALA A 107 25.43 -16.21 -24.05
N ARG A 108 26.28 -15.18 -23.95
CA ARG A 108 27.69 -15.24 -24.36
C ARG A 108 28.65 -15.66 -23.25
N GLY A 109 28.22 -15.65 -21.99
CA GLY A 109 29.02 -16.06 -20.82
C GLY A 109 28.89 -17.53 -20.43
N GLU A 110 27.93 -18.26 -21.00
CA GLU A 110 27.67 -19.67 -20.69
C GLU A 110 28.41 -20.66 -21.61
N VAL A 111 29.09 -20.17 -22.65
CA VAL A 111 29.80 -21.00 -23.65
C VAL A 111 31.33 -20.91 -23.55
N ALA A 112 31.86 -20.32 -22.47
CA ALA A 112 33.29 -20.18 -22.21
C ALA A 112 33.76 -21.11 -21.09
#